data_AF-A0A2V9QIY0-F1
#
_entry.id   AF-A0A2V9QIY0-F1
#
_cell.length_a   1.000
_cell.length_b   1.000
_cell.length_c   1.000
_cell.angle_alpha   90.00
_cell.angle_beta   90.00
_cell.angle_gamma   90.00
#
_symmetry.space_group_name_H-M   'P 1'
#
loop_
_entity.id
_entity.type
_entity.pdbx_description
1 polymer ?
#
loop_
_entity_poly.entity_id
_entity_poly.type
_entity_poly.pdbx_seq_one_letter_code
_entity_poly.pdbx_strand_id
1 'polypeptide(L)'
;MTLPYKEQFPAGTRVRVKPRSFLKQFQRPEWIYHHPISNEQLDFAGVTDTVKGAGFNHGVFLYLLFQTPGVWHEECLESAT
;
A
#
# COMPACT_ATOMS: atom_id res chain seq x y z
N MET A 1 23.09 -6.17 12.94
CA MET A 1 22.89 -5.26 11.79
C MET A 1 21.40 -5.01 11.66
N THR A 2 20.92 -3.86 12.11
CA THR A 2 19.54 -3.42 11.89
C THR A 2 19.50 -2.68 10.55
N LEU A 3 18.70 -3.19 9.60
CA LEU A 3 18.36 -2.41 8.41
C LEU A 3 17.69 -1.11 8.88
N PRO A 4 18.12 0.08 8.41
CA PRO A 4 17.55 1.35 8.86
C PRO A 4 16.10 1.57 8.41
N TYR A 5 15.60 0.71 7.52
CA TYR A 5 14.24 0.74 7.01
C TYR A 5 13.47 -0.45 7.55
N LYS A 6 12.43 -0.16 8.33
CA LYS A 6 11.48 -1.15 8.85
C LYS A 6 10.10 -0.78 8.31
N GLU A 7 9.44 -1.76 7.71
CA GLU A 7 8.09 -1.62 7.20
C GLU A 7 7.10 -1.35 8.35
N GLN A 8 6.11 -0.50 8.09
CA GLN A 8 5.06 -0.19 9.07
C GLN A 8 4.13 -1.40 9.29
N PHE A 9 3.88 -2.19 8.24
CA PHE A 9 2.92 -3.29 8.25
C PHE A 9 3.59 -4.63 7.89
N PRO A 10 4.29 -5.30 8.82
CA PRO A 10 4.94 -6.58 8.52
C PRO A 10 3.94 -7.64 8.01
N ALA A 11 4.47 -8.70 7.37
CA ALA A 11 3.62 -9.80 6.89
C ALA A 11 2.75 -10.37 8.03
N GLY A 12 1.48 -10.62 7.73
CA GLY A 12 0.46 -11.02 8.70
C GLY A 12 -0.27 -9.86 9.39
N THR A 13 0.16 -8.61 9.21
CA THR A 13 -0.59 -7.45 9.71
C THR A 13 -1.90 -7.25 8.95
N ARG A 14 -2.97 -6.97 9.69
CA ARG A 14 -4.28 -6.61 9.13
C ARG A 14 -4.30 -5.12 8.79
N VAL A 15 -4.61 -4.80 7.55
CA VAL A 15 -4.62 -3.43 7.03
C VAL A 15 -5.91 -3.14 6.30
N ARG A 16 -6.26 -1.87 6.21
CA ARG A 16 -7.34 -1.36 5.37
C ARG A 16 -6.73 -0.50 4.26
N VAL A 17 -7.21 -0.69 3.03
CA VAL A 17 -6.92 0.22 1.93
C VAL A 17 -7.63 1.55 2.21
N LYS A 18 -6.89 2.66 2.14
CA LYS A 18 -7.43 3.99 2.42
C LYS A 18 -8.64 4.36 1.53
N PRO A 19 -9.45 5.35 1.94
CA PRO A 19 -10.62 5.77 1.18
C PRO A 19 -10.30 6.20 -0.25
N ARG A 20 -11.28 6.06 -1.16
CA ARG A 20 -11.11 6.33 -2.60
C ARG A 20 -10.66 7.77 -2.88
N SER A 21 -11.10 8.72 -2.07
CA SER A 21 -10.67 10.13 -2.17
C SER A 21 -9.16 10.27 -1.96
N PHE A 22 -8.60 9.58 -0.98
CA PHE A 22 -7.15 9.55 -0.74
C PHE A 22 -6.42 8.88 -1.91
N LEU A 23 -6.89 7.73 -2.38
CA LEU A 23 -6.24 7.03 -3.49
C LEU A 23 -6.25 7.85 -4.80
N LYS A 24 -7.35 8.57 -5.09
CA LYS A 24 -7.42 9.48 -6.23
C LYS A 24 -6.49 10.67 -6.10
N GLN A 25 -6.33 11.19 -4.88
CA GLN A 25 -5.31 12.19 -4.61
C GLN A 25 -3.93 11.56 -4.87
N PHE A 26 -3.67 10.37 -4.33
CA PHE A 26 -2.43 9.60 -4.49
C PHE A 26 -2.05 9.27 -5.95
N GLN A 27 -3.04 9.20 -6.83
CA GLN A 27 -2.84 8.85 -8.24
C GLN A 27 -2.34 10.03 -9.12
N ARG A 28 -2.37 11.28 -8.64
CA ARG A 28 -2.24 12.47 -9.49
C ARG A 28 -0.90 12.51 -10.27
N PRO A 29 -0.89 13.08 -11.49
CA PRO A 29 0.27 13.03 -12.41
C PRO A 29 1.51 13.80 -11.94
N GLU A 30 1.41 14.66 -10.94
CA GLU A 30 2.55 15.30 -10.26
C GLU A 30 3.39 14.33 -9.40
N TRP A 31 3.10 13.02 -9.42
CA TRP A 31 3.73 12.02 -8.57
C TRP A 31 5.15 11.63 -9.00
N ILE A 32 6.04 11.56 -7.99
CA ILE A 32 7.45 11.18 -8.11
C ILE A 32 7.73 9.71 -7.77
N TYR A 33 6.70 8.92 -7.40
CA TYR A 33 6.89 7.55 -6.95
C TYR A 33 6.77 6.55 -8.12
N HIS A 34 7.64 5.56 -8.09
CA HIS A 34 7.51 4.36 -8.92
C HIS A 34 6.27 3.56 -8.44
N HIS A 35 5.48 3.01 -9.37
CA HIS A 35 4.21 2.28 -9.11
C HIS A 35 2.98 3.17 -8.79
N PRO A 36 2.46 3.95 -9.75
CA PRO A 36 1.22 4.70 -9.55
C PRO A 36 0.03 3.75 -9.30
N ILE A 37 -0.94 4.21 -8.52
CA ILE A 37 -2.20 3.49 -8.29
C ILE A 37 -2.99 3.43 -9.60
N SER A 38 -3.37 2.23 -10.02
CA SER A 38 -4.20 2.04 -11.21
C SER A 38 -5.67 2.41 -10.93
N ASN A 39 -6.46 2.65 -11.99
CA ASN A 39 -7.89 2.88 -11.84
C ASN A 39 -8.63 1.68 -11.21
N GLU A 40 -8.18 0.46 -11.51
CA GLU A 40 -8.73 -0.78 -10.94
C GLU A 40 -8.46 -0.87 -9.43
N GLN A 41 -7.28 -0.43 -8.98
CA GLN A 41 -6.94 -0.39 -7.57
C GLN A 41 -7.85 0.55 -6.77
N LEU A 42 -8.40 1.60 -7.40
CA LEU A 42 -9.35 2.49 -6.72
C LEU A 42 -10.61 1.75 -6.24
N ASP A 43 -10.97 0.63 -6.87
CA ASP A 43 -12.19 -0.12 -6.55
C ASP A 43 -12.05 -0.95 -5.26
N PHE A 44 -10.82 -1.13 -4.78
CA PHE A 44 -10.54 -1.77 -3.50
C PHE A 44 -10.45 -0.78 -2.33
N ALA A 45 -10.81 0.49 -2.55
CA ALA A 45 -10.84 1.49 -1.49
C ALA A 45 -11.70 1.05 -0.31
N GLY A 46 -11.15 1.12 0.90
CA GLY A 46 -11.84 0.72 2.13
C GLY A 46 -11.86 -0.78 2.41
N VAL A 47 -11.35 -1.63 1.50
CA VAL A 47 -11.24 -3.08 1.74
C VAL A 47 -10.24 -3.35 2.85
N THR A 48 -10.57 -4.29 3.73
CA THR A 48 -9.67 -4.81 4.76
C THR A 48 -9.09 -6.13 4.31
N ASP A 49 -7.78 -6.29 4.44
CA ASP A 49 -7.05 -7.50 4.07
C ASP A 49 -5.84 -7.71 4.99
N THR A 50 -5.07 -8.77 4.74
CA THR A 50 -3.85 -9.10 5.45
C THR A 50 -2.65 -8.92 4.53
N VAL A 51 -1.56 -8.35 5.07
CA VAL A 51 -0.29 -8.21 4.36
C VAL A 51 0.29 -9.60 4.09
N LYS A 52 0.48 -9.92 2.81
CA LYS A 52 1.17 -11.13 2.34
C LYS A 52 2.69 -10.96 2.42
N GLY A 53 3.18 -9.75 2.12
CA GLY A 53 4.60 -9.41 2.21
C GLY A 53 4.86 -7.95 1.87
N ALA A 54 6.02 -7.46 2.28
CA ALA A 54 6.52 -6.13 1.99
C ALA A 54 7.86 -6.22 1.25
N GLY A 55 8.10 -5.30 0.33
CA GLY A 55 9.37 -5.13 -0.37
C GLY A 55 9.80 -3.66 -0.35
N PHE A 56 11.09 -3.41 -0.20
CA PHE A 56 11.66 -2.07 -0.25
C PHE A 56 12.26 -1.82 -1.63
N ASN A 57 11.76 -0.82 -2.35
CA ASN A 57 12.21 -0.48 -3.70
C ASN A 57 12.32 1.03 -3.85
N HIS A 58 13.46 1.55 -4.33
CA HIS A 58 13.70 2.98 -4.54
C HIS A 58 13.27 3.90 -3.38
N GLY A 59 13.51 3.48 -2.13
CA GLY A 59 13.20 4.31 -0.96
C GLY A 59 11.77 4.18 -0.41
N VAL A 60 10.90 3.37 -1.04
CA VAL A 60 9.52 3.17 -0.59
C VAL A 60 9.22 1.70 -0.28
N PHE A 61 8.35 1.47 0.71
CA PHE A 61 7.79 0.16 0.97
C PHE A 61 6.55 -0.10 0.11
N LEU A 62 6.56 -1.26 -0.53
CA LEU A 62 5.50 -1.76 -1.38
C LEU A 62 4.96 -3.07 -0.82
N TYR A 63 3.65 -3.22 -0.84
CA TYR A 63 2.94 -4.29 -0.17
C TYR A 63 2.15 -5.13 -1.15
N LEU A 64 2.15 -6.44 -0.89
CA LEU A 64 1.23 -7.40 -1.48
C LEU A 64 0.23 -7.82 -0.41
N LEU A 65 -1.04 -7.92 -0.79
CA LEU A 65 -2.13 -8.38 0.08
C LEU A 65 -2.59 -9.78 -0.36
N PHE A 66 -3.27 -10.51 0.51
CA PHE A 66 -3.66 -11.89 0.21
C PHE A 66 -4.80 -12.00 -0.81
N GLN A 67 -5.84 -11.17 -0.69
CA GLN A 67 -7.05 -11.23 -1.52
C GLN A 67 -7.21 -9.99 -2.42
N THR A 68 -6.58 -8.88 -2.04
CA THR A 68 -6.66 -7.61 -2.74
C THR A 68 -5.50 -7.49 -3.74
N PRO A 69 -5.78 -7.55 -5.06
CA PRO A 69 -4.74 -7.55 -6.07
C PRO A 69 -4.01 -6.20 -6.15
N GLY A 70 -2.85 -6.24 -6.81
CA GLY A 70 -2.00 -5.07 -7.03
C GLY A 70 -0.85 -4.94 -6.04
N VAL A 71 -0.08 -3.88 -6.23
CA VAL A 71 1.03 -3.49 -5.38
C VAL A 71 0.67 -2.17 -4.72
N TRP A 72 0.78 -2.11 -3.40
CA TRP A 72 0.26 -1.01 -2.60
C TRP A 72 1.40 -0.24 -1.94
N HIS A 73 1.39 1.09 -2.05
CA HIS A 73 2.28 1.93 -1.25
C HIS A 73 1.89 1.87 0.21
N GLU A 74 2.87 1.94 1.11
CA GLU A 74 2.63 2.06 2.56
C GLU A 74 1.59 3.13 2.88
N GLU A 75 1.71 4.29 2.23
CA GLU A 75 0.84 5.44 2.41
C GLU A 75 -0.61 5.19 2.01
N CYS A 76 -0.88 4.19 1.16
CA CYS A 76 -2.23 3.81 0.75
C CYS A 76 -2.91 2.85 1.72
N LEU A 77 -2.20 2.39 2.76
CA LEU A 77 -2.69 1.47 3.77
C LEU A 77 -2.81 2.17 5.13
N GLU A 78 -3.69 1.64 5.98
CA GLU A 78 -3.83 2.02 7.37
C GLU A 78 -4.10 0.76 8.21
N SER A 79 -3.82 0.80 9.52
CA SER A 79 -4.12 -0.33 10.41
C SER A 79 -5.62 -0.61 10.40
N ALA A 80 -6.00 -1.86 10.19
CA ALA A 80 -7.39 -2.29 10.39
C ALA A 80 -7.56 -2.76 11.83
N THR A 81 -8.52 -2.15 12.55
CA THR A 81 -8.93 -2.56 13.89
C THR A 81 -9.76 -3.84 13.86
#